data_AF-A4YF21-F1
#
_entry.id   AF-A4YF21-F1
#
_cell.length_a   1.000
_cell.length_b   1.000
_cell.length_c   1.000
_cell.angle_alpha   90.00
_cell.angle_beta   90.00
_cell.angle_gamma   90.00
#
_symmetry.space_group_name_H-M   'P 1'
#
loop_
_entity.id
_entity.type
_entity.pdbx_description
1 polymer ?
#
loop_
_entity_poly.entity_id
_entity_poly.type
_entity_poly.pdbx_seq_one_letter_code
_entity_poly.pdbx_strand_id
1 'polypeptide(L)'
;MSLEPGVTPLPIVLGYFLVALVVAIVILRKSRPRFSSVDIAVIGVGGAMTAVADHILGDAIFLPSGIYPIVNPPVWFRILVFFLTIGVVRKVGSGMATMAVFDIIGDLLHFGFTGEPLWLIEDVLTYGLMADVVIFLTRGKIFGRGAKGVSLALFEGGVLGLAFSFVHPFFTYGFLAPEIFGFVPDQARVFYLFITYIPGDVFIGAVSALLAGRVSRVVT
;
A
#
# COMPACT_ATOMS: atom_id res chain seq x y z
N MET A 1 -13.71 -28.80 -4.93
CA MET A 1 -12.85 -27.71 -4.46
C MET A 1 -13.50 -27.17 -3.19
N SER A 2 -13.30 -27.84 -2.06
CA SER A 2 -13.83 -27.35 -0.77
C SER A 2 -12.94 -26.22 -0.31
N LEU A 3 -13.54 -25.09 0.04
CA LEU A 3 -12.87 -24.00 0.73
C LEU A 3 -12.22 -24.58 1.99
N GLU A 4 -10.89 -24.60 2.06
CA GLU A 4 -10.21 -24.99 3.29
C GLU A 4 -10.64 -24.00 4.39
N PRO A 5 -11.06 -24.49 5.57
CA PRO A 5 -11.49 -23.61 6.65
C PRO A 5 -10.39 -22.61 7.00
N GLY A 6 -10.70 -21.31 6.95
CA GLY A 6 -9.79 -20.24 7.38
C GLY A 6 -9.10 -19.46 6.27
N VAL A 7 -9.10 -19.94 5.02
CA VAL A 7 -8.50 -19.24 3.87
C VAL A 7 -9.53 -18.29 3.26
N THR A 8 -9.11 -17.09 2.84
CA THR A 8 -9.91 -16.21 1.99
C THR A 8 -10.29 -16.97 0.71
N PRO A 9 -11.59 -17.15 0.40
CA PRO A 9 -12.01 -17.94 -0.74
C PRO A 9 -11.37 -17.49 -2.07
N LEU A 10 -10.76 -18.44 -2.80
CA LEU A 10 -10.13 -18.17 -4.10
C LEU A 10 -11.04 -17.38 -5.08
N PRO A 11 -12.36 -17.67 -5.21
CA PRO A 11 -13.23 -16.88 -6.07
C PRO A 11 -13.33 -15.40 -5.67
N ILE A 12 -13.23 -15.09 -4.37
CA ILE A 12 -13.24 -13.71 -3.86
C ILE A 12 -11.92 -13.02 -4.22
N VAL A 13 -10.79 -13.71 -4.04
CA VAL A 13 -9.46 -13.19 -4.39
C VAL A 13 -9.37 -12.90 -5.89
N LEU A 14 -9.71 -13.88 -6.74
CA LEU A 14 -9.74 -13.70 -8.19
C LEU A 14 -10.72 -12.61 -8.61
N GLY A 15 -11.91 -12.57 -8.00
CA GLY A 15 -12.90 -11.52 -8.25
C GLY A 15 -12.36 -10.12 -7.95
N TYR A 16 -11.67 -9.96 -6.81
CA TYR A 16 -11.02 -8.71 -6.45
C TYR A 16 -9.98 -8.30 -7.50
N PHE A 17 -9.02 -9.17 -7.83
CA PHE A 17 -7.92 -8.82 -8.74
C PHE A 17 -8.41 -8.56 -10.18
N LEU A 18 -9.46 -9.24 -10.63
CA LEU A 18 -10.10 -8.94 -11.91
C LEU A 18 -10.72 -7.54 -11.91
N VAL A 19 -11.46 -7.18 -10.85
CA VAL A 19 -12.05 -5.84 -10.71
C VAL A 19 -10.95 -4.78 -10.60
N ALA A 20 -9.92 -5.02 -9.79
CA ALA A 20 -8.77 -4.14 -9.61
C ALA A 20 -8.06 -3.88 -10.94
N LEU A 21 -7.81 -4.93 -11.74
CA LEU A 21 -7.22 -4.79 -13.07
C LEU A 21 -8.08 -3.96 -14.02
N VAL A 22 -9.39 -4.19 -14.04
CA VAL A 22 -10.33 -3.39 -14.84
C VAL A 22 -10.29 -1.93 -14.41
N VAL A 23 -10.31 -1.65 -13.11
CA VAL A 23 -10.22 -0.29 -12.56
C VAL A 23 -8.90 0.36 -12.97
N ALA A 24 -7.77 -0.33 -12.82
CA ALA A 24 -6.44 0.14 -13.20
C ALA A 24 -6.40 0.55 -14.69
N ILE A 25 -6.90 -0.32 -15.58
CA ILE A 25 -6.97 -0.04 -17.01
C ILE A 25 -7.85 1.19 -17.29
N VAL A 26 -9.00 1.30 -16.63
CA VAL A 26 -9.94 2.41 -16.83
C VAL A 26 -9.32 3.74 -16.39
N ILE A 27 -8.73 3.81 -15.20
CA ILE A 27 -8.16 5.07 -14.68
C ILE A 27 -6.93 5.49 -15.48
N LEU A 28 -6.07 4.56 -15.90
CA LEU A 28 -4.90 4.85 -16.74
C LEU A 28 -5.32 5.37 -18.12
N ARG A 29 -6.29 4.72 -18.77
CA ARG A 29 -6.80 5.15 -20.09
C ARG A 29 -7.47 6.52 -20.03
N LYS A 30 -8.20 6.83 -18.96
CA LYS A 30 -8.88 8.12 -18.77
C LYS A 30 -7.90 9.26 -18.44
N SER A 31 -6.91 9.00 -17.60
CA SER A 31 -5.96 10.02 -17.14
C SER A 31 -4.84 10.30 -18.15
N ARG A 32 -4.47 9.31 -18.98
CA ARG A 32 -3.36 9.40 -19.96
C ARG A 32 -2.12 10.05 -19.35
N PRO A 33 -1.59 9.50 -18.24
CA PRO A 33 -0.56 10.15 -17.47
C PRO A 33 0.71 10.29 -18.32
N ARG A 34 1.35 11.47 -18.23
CA ARG A 34 2.67 11.71 -18.83
C ARG A 34 3.68 11.93 -17.72
N PHE A 35 4.50 10.92 -17.49
CA PHE A 35 5.60 10.99 -16.53
C PHE A 35 6.79 11.72 -17.16
N SER A 36 7.32 12.70 -16.44
CA SER A 36 8.60 13.33 -16.74
C SER A 36 9.73 12.45 -16.21
N SER A 37 10.97 12.69 -16.66
CA SER A 37 12.15 11.99 -16.13
C SER A 37 12.29 12.17 -14.61
N VAL A 38 11.91 13.34 -14.09
CA VAL A 38 11.91 13.61 -12.64
C VAL A 38 10.88 12.74 -11.93
N ASP A 39 9.67 12.59 -12.48
CA ASP A 39 8.66 11.72 -11.86
C ASP A 39 9.12 10.26 -11.82
N ILE A 40 9.73 9.77 -12.90
CA ILE A 40 10.25 8.39 -12.96
C ILE A 40 11.36 8.20 -11.93
N ALA A 41 12.27 9.17 -11.80
CA ALA A 41 13.33 9.14 -10.80
C ALA A 41 12.77 9.12 -9.37
N VAL A 42 11.77 9.97 -9.08
CA VAL A 42 11.10 10.00 -7.77
C VAL A 42 10.36 8.69 -7.49
N ILE A 43 9.69 8.10 -8.48
CA ILE A 43 9.04 6.78 -8.35
C ILE A 43 10.08 5.70 -8.03
N GLY A 44 11.19 5.66 -8.77
CA GLY A 44 12.24 4.66 -8.59
C GLY A 44 12.93 4.77 -7.23
N VAL A 45 13.40 5.96 -6.88
CA VAL A 45 14.03 6.22 -5.57
C VAL A 45 13.01 6.03 -4.45
N GLY A 46 11.78 6.52 -4.60
CA GLY A 46 10.73 6.40 -3.61
C GLY A 46 10.34 4.95 -3.34
N GLY A 47 10.21 4.12 -4.38
CA GLY A 47 9.94 2.69 -4.22
C GLY A 47 11.08 1.96 -3.50
N ALA A 48 12.32 2.19 -3.92
CA ALA A 48 13.50 1.61 -3.25
C ALA A 48 13.62 2.06 -1.78
N MET A 49 13.37 3.35 -1.50
CA MET A 49 13.37 3.87 -0.13
C MET A 49 12.21 3.30 0.69
N THR A 50 11.07 3.03 0.08
CA THR A 50 9.94 2.35 0.74
C THR A 50 10.37 0.94 1.15
N ALA A 51 11.07 0.20 0.28
CA ALA A 51 11.55 -1.15 0.56
C ALA A 51 12.58 -1.18 1.69
N VAL A 52 13.52 -0.23 1.70
CA VAL A 52 14.49 -0.06 2.79
C VAL A 52 13.78 0.30 4.10
N ALA A 53 12.82 1.23 4.05
CA ALA A 53 12.14 1.67 5.26
C ALA A 53 11.26 0.56 5.88
N ASP A 54 10.66 -0.28 5.04
CA ASP A 54 9.89 -1.45 5.46
C ASP A 54 10.81 -2.57 6.00
N HIS A 55 11.66 -3.12 5.13
CA HIS A 55 12.37 -4.38 5.38
C HIS A 55 13.72 -4.25 6.08
N ILE A 56 14.25 -3.03 6.22
CA ILE A 56 15.49 -2.80 6.99
C ILE A 56 15.18 -2.04 8.27
N LEU A 57 14.52 -0.89 8.17
CA LEU A 57 14.24 -0.06 9.35
C LEU A 57 13.06 -0.60 10.15
N GLY A 58 11.96 -0.96 9.50
CA GLY A 58 10.78 -1.50 10.15
C GLY A 58 11.05 -2.83 10.84
N ASP A 59 11.65 -3.77 10.11
CA ASP A 59 11.97 -5.12 10.65
C ASP A 59 12.97 -5.08 11.81
N ALA A 60 13.80 -4.03 11.92
CA ALA A 60 14.70 -3.85 13.05
C ALA A 60 13.99 -3.41 14.35
N ILE A 61 12.72 -2.99 14.29
CA ILE A 61 11.95 -2.54 15.46
C ILE A 61 11.07 -3.67 15.97
N PHE A 62 11.46 -4.23 17.12
CA PHE A 62 10.70 -5.28 17.80
C PHE A 62 9.72 -4.68 18.81
N LEU A 63 8.45 -5.06 18.69
CA LEU A 63 7.40 -4.68 19.64
C LEU A 63 6.73 -5.93 20.25
N PRO A 64 6.17 -5.83 21.46
CA PRO A 64 5.39 -6.92 22.04
C PRO A 64 4.22 -7.34 21.14
N SER A 65 3.91 -8.64 21.10
CA SER A 65 2.91 -9.23 20.19
C SER A 65 1.50 -8.63 20.32
N GLY A 66 1.12 -8.11 21.49
CA GLY A 66 -0.17 -7.43 21.69
C GLY A 66 -0.22 -6.00 21.12
N ILE A 67 0.94 -5.39 20.85
CA ILE A 67 1.05 -4.01 20.35
C ILE A 67 1.42 -4.01 18.86
N TYR A 68 2.24 -4.96 18.42
CA TYR A 68 2.75 -5.05 17.05
C TYR A 68 1.67 -4.97 15.96
N PRO A 69 0.47 -5.59 16.10
CA PRO A 69 -0.59 -5.45 15.11
C PRO A 69 -1.18 -4.03 15.02
N ILE A 70 -1.07 -3.23 16.09
CA ILE A 70 -1.57 -1.84 16.13
C ILE A 70 -0.50 -0.88 15.62
N VAL A 71 0.75 -1.11 16.03
CA VAL A 71 1.92 -0.35 15.58
C VAL A 71 2.82 -1.35 14.87
N ASN A 72 2.60 -1.54 13.58
CA ASN A 72 3.41 -2.42 12.73
C ASN A 72 4.49 -1.56 12.07
N PRO A 73 5.73 -1.52 12.58
CA PRO A 73 6.74 -0.58 12.09
C PRO A 73 7.05 -0.75 10.59
N PRO A 74 7.24 -1.97 10.05
CA PRO A 74 7.34 -2.20 8.61
C PRO A 74 6.26 -1.49 7.78
N VAL A 75 4.98 -1.76 8.10
CA VAL A 75 3.83 -1.17 7.40
C VAL A 75 3.76 0.35 7.58
N TRP A 76 4.06 0.85 8.78
CA TRP A 76 4.03 2.29 9.06
C TRP A 76 5.07 3.04 8.24
N PHE A 77 6.29 2.50 8.15
CA PHE A 77 7.34 3.09 7.32
C PHE A 77 7.04 2.96 5.82
N ARG A 78 6.45 1.85 5.39
CA ARG A 78 5.94 1.69 4.01
C ARG A 78 4.96 2.82 3.68
N ILE A 79 3.91 2.98 4.49
CA ILE A 79 2.88 4.02 4.29
C ILE A 79 3.50 5.41 4.25
N LEU A 80 4.42 5.70 5.18
CA LEU A 80 5.06 7.01 5.27
C LEU A 80 5.81 7.35 3.99
N VAL A 81 6.79 6.53 3.61
CA VAL A 81 7.65 6.83 2.44
C VAL A 81 6.85 6.77 1.14
N PHE A 82 5.91 5.83 1.05
CA PHE A 82 5.05 5.70 -0.12
C PHE A 82 4.18 6.96 -0.31
N PHE A 83 3.55 7.47 0.76
CA PHE A 83 2.69 8.66 0.68
C PHE A 83 3.50 9.90 0.30
N LEU A 84 4.73 10.05 0.83
CA LEU A 84 5.63 11.12 0.38
C LEU A 84 5.89 11.03 -1.13
N THR A 85 6.20 9.84 -1.63
CA THR A 85 6.48 9.58 -3.06
C THR A 85 5.30 9.98 -3.94
N ILE A 86 4.11 9.41 -3.70
CA ILE A 86 2.92 9.69 -4.52
C ILE A 86 2.40 11.12 -4.31
N GLY A 87 2.63 11.71 -3.12
CA GLY A 87 2.28 13.10 -2.81
C GLY A 87 3.14 14.12 -3.55
N VAL A 88 4.37 13.74 -3.93
CA VAL A 88 5.23 14.55 -4.80
C VAL A 88 4.78 14.39 -6.27
N VAL A 89 4.67 13.16 -6.76
CA VAL A 89 4.41 12.84 -8.18
C VAL A 89 2.98 13.16 -8.62
N ARG A 90 1.97 12.71 -7.85
CA ARG A 90 0.53 13.04 -8.00
C ARG A 90 -0.07 12.73 -9.36
N LYS A 91 0.44 11.72 -10.06
CA LYS A 91 -0.05 11.27 -11.36
C LYS A 91 -0.59 9.87 -11.23
N VAL A 92 -1.75 9.62 -11.83
CA VAL A 92 -2.33 8.26 -11.86
C VAL A 92 -1.31 7.32 -12.50
N GLY A 93 -1.07 6.18 -11.85
CA GLY A 93 -0.05 5.21 -12.19
C GLY A 93 1.20 5.33 -11.31
N SER A 94 1.39 6.43 -10.56
CA SER A 94 2.53 6.56 -9.65
C SER A 94 2.42 5.62 -8.46
N GLY A 95 1.21 5.37 -7.95
CA GLY A 95 1.00 4.43 -6.85
C GLY A 95 1.39 3.02 -7.25
N MET A 96 0.81 2.53 -8.34
CA MET A 96 1.13 1.22 -8.91
C MET A 96 2.61 1.08 -9.28
N ALA A 97 3.21 2.07 -9.94
CA ALA A 97 4.61 2.01 -10.33
C ALA A 97 5.57 2.04 -9.13
N THR A 98 5.29 2.85 -8.11
CA THR A 98 6.10 2.88 -6.89
C THR A 98 6.00 1.56 -6.12
N MET A 99 4.82 0.95 -6.04
CA MET A 99 4.66 -0.37 -5.40
C MET A 99 5.34 -1.49 -6.19
N ALA A 100 5.33 -1.43 -7.53
CA ALA A 100 6.10 -2.38 -8.34
C ALA A 100 7.61 -2.29 -8.07
N VAL A 101 8.15 -1.07 -7.92
CA VAL A 101 9.57 -0.89 -7.56
C VAL A 101 9.84 -1.32 -6.11
N PHE A 102 8.95 -0.96 -5.19
CA PHE A 102 9.01 -1.40 -3.79
C PHE A 102 9.14 -2.91 -3.71
N ASP A 103 8.26 -3.64 -4.37
CA ASP A 103 8.18 -5.09 -4.31
C ASP A 103 9.43 -5.75 -4.91
N ILE A 104 9.84 -5.36 -6.12
CA ILE A 104 11.07 -5.88 -6.77
C ILE A 104 12.31 -5.65 -5.90
N ILE A 105 12.42 -4.48 -5.25
CA ILE A 105 13.56 -4.17 -4.37
C ILE A 105 13.41 -4.90 -3.03
N GLY A 106 12.21 -4.98 -2.46
CA GLY A 106 11.91 -5.70 -1.23
C GLY A 106 12.27 -7.17 -1.34
N ASP A 107 11.96 -7.79 -2.48
CA ASP A 107 12.38 -9.14 -2.82
C ASP A 107 13.90 -9.30 -2.83
N LEU A 108 14.62 -8.38 -3.46
CA LEU A 108 16.08 -8.40 -3.48
C LEU A 108 16.70 -8.25 -2.08
N LEU A 109 16.02 -7.55 -1.17
CA LEU A 109 16.52 -7.25 0.17
C LEU A 109 16.12 -8.31 1.21
N HIS A 110 14.94 -8.91 1.09
CA HIS A 110 14.32 -9.68 2.19
C HIS A 110 13.84 -11.08 1.76
N PHE A 111 13.06 -11.20 0.69
CA PHE A 111 12.35 -12.45 0.37
C PHE A 111 13.01 -13.34 -0.68
N GLY A 112 14.02 -12.85 -1.40
CA GLY A 112 14.72 -13.60 -2.44
C GLY A 112 13.82 -14.08 -3.57
N PHE A 113 12.78 -13.31 -3.92
CA PHE A 113 11.73 -13.63 -4.91
C PHE A 113 10.81 -14.82 -4.51
N THR A 114 10.76 -15.16 -3.22
CA THR A 114 9.88 -16.23 -2.74
C THR A 114 8.43 -15.74 -2.72
N GLY A 115 7.61 -16.32 -3.59
CA GLY A 115 6.19 -15.96 -3.72
C GLY A 115 5.87 -15.06 -4.90
N GLU A 116 6.87 -14.68 -5.68
CA GLU A 116 6.66 -14.06 -6.98
C GLU A 116 5.96 -15.00 -7.96
N PRO A 117 5.09 -14.48 -8.86
CA PRO A 117 4.77 -13.05 -9.08
C PRO A 117 3.58 -12.55 -8.23
N LEU A 118 3.20 -13.28 -7.17
CA LEU A 118 1.96 -13.01 -6.46
C LEU A 118 2.06 -11.75 -5.57
N TRP A 119 3.21 -11.50 -4.94
CA TRP A 119 3.46 -10.29 -4.15
C TRP A 119 3.42 -9.04 -5.02
N LEU A 120 4.12 -9.06 -6.15
CA LEU A 120 4.06 -7.98 -7.13
C LEU A 120 2.63 -7.63 -7.53
N ILE A 121 1.81 -8.64 -7.83
CA ILE A 121 0.41 -8.43 -8.22
C ILE A 121 -0.40 -7.87 -7.05
N GLU A 122 -0.21 -8.42 -5.84
CA GLU A 122 -0.85 -7.93 -4.62
C GLU A 122 -0.53 -6.45 -4.40
N ASP A 123 0.73 -6.09 -4.24
CA ASP A 123 1.14 -4.74 -3.86
C ASP A 123 0.76 -3.70 -4.93
N VAL A 124 0.89 -4.05 -6.21
CA VAL A 124 0.51 -3.17 -7.32
C VAL A 124 -1.00 -2.98 -7.38
N LEU A 125 -1.79 -4.06 -7.35
CA LEU A 125 -3.25 -3.98 -7.52
C LEU A 125 -4.04 -3.79 -6.21
N THR A 126 -3.36 -3.69 -5.07
CA THR A 126 -3.94 -3.28 -3.79
C THR A 126 -3.42 -1.90 -3.41
N TYR A 127 -2.29 -1.80 -2.72
CA TYR A 127 -1.71 -0.55 -2.22
C TYR A 127 -1.53 0.49 -3.32
N GLY A 128 -0.89 0.09 -4.42
CA GLY A 128 -0.60 0.98 -5.54
C GLY A 128 -1.85 1.51 -6.21
N LEU A 129 -2.78 0.60 -6.54
CA LEU A 129 -4.05 0.95 -7.18
C LEU A 129 -4.95 1.79 -6.28
N MET A 130 -5.07 1.47 -4.99
CA MET A 130 -5.88 2.24 -4.04
C MET A 130 -5.43 3.71 -3.99
N ALA A 131 -4.12 3.94 -3.94
CA ALA A 131 -3.55 5.28 -4.04
C ALA A 131 -3.87 5.95 -5.39
N ASP A 132 -3.72 5.25 -6.51
CA ASP A 132 -3.99 5.78 -7.84
C ASP A 132 -5.48 6.11 -8.06
N VAL A 133 -6.39 5.36 -7.44
CA VAL A 133 -7.82 5.70 -7.41
C VAL A 133 -8.03 7.03 -6.68
N VAL A 134 -7.40 7.25 -5.53
CA VAL A 134 -7.51 8.54 -4.83
C VAL A 134 -6.88 9.68 -5.63
N ILE A 135 -5.73 9.47 -6.28
CA ILE A 135 -5.12 10.45 -7.18
C ILE A 135 -6.07 10.79 -8.34
N PHE A 136 -6.71 9.78 -8.91
CA PHE A 136 -7.67 9.95 -10.00
C PHE A 136 -8.90 10.77 -9.55
N LEU A 137 -9.50 10.41 -8.41
CA LEU A 137 -10.68 11.09 -7.85
C LEU A 137 -10.37 12.54 -7.45
N THR A 138 -9.19 12.79 -6.89
CA THR A 138 -8.72 14.13 -6.51
C THR A 138 -8.13 14.92 -7.68
N ARG A 139 -8.02 14.32 -8.87
CA ARG A 139 -7.38 14.91 -10.07
C ARG A 139 -5.96 15.42 -9.79
N GLY A 140 -5.17 14.64 -9.04
CA GLY A 140 -3.80 14.99 -8.66
C GLY A 140 -3.69 16.02 -7.52
N LYS A 141 -4.80 16.36 -6.86
CA LYS A 141 -4.84 17.23 -5.66
C LYS A 141 -4.86 16.44 -4.34
N ILE A 142 -4.27 15.25 -4.36
CA ILE A 142 -4.16 14.38 -3.19
C ILE A 142 -3.44 15.07 -2.02
N PHE A 143 -3.79 14.65 -0.82
CA PHE A 143 -3.32 15.15 0.47
C PHE A 143 -3.65 16.63 0.72
N GLY A 144 -4.89 17.00 0.42
CA GLY A 144 -5.44 18.32 0.69
C GLY A 144 -4.81 19.44 -0.12
N ARG A 145 -4.20 19.15 -1.28
CA ARG A 145 -3.51 20.16 -2.08
C ARG A 145 -4.49 21.19 -2.63
N GLY A 146 -4.25 22.45 -2.29
CA GLY A 146 -5.12 23.57 -2.67
C GLY A 146 -6.34 23.76 -1.77
N ALA A 147 -6.51 22.94 -0.73
CA ALA A 147 -7.49 23.18 0.34
C ALA A 147 -6.89 24.11 1.42
N LYS A 148 -7.76 24.85 2.11
CA LYS A 148 -7.38 25.62 3.31
C LYS A 148 -7.41 24.68 4.51
N GLY A 149 -6.30 24.62 5.26
CA GLY A 149 -6.19 23.79 6.46
C GLY A 149 -5.66 22.38 6.19
N VAL A 150 -5.78 21.53 7.19
CA VAL A 150 -5.16 20.19 7.23
C VAL A 150 -6.17 19.04 7.20
N SER A 151 -7.47 19.33 7.38
CA SER A 151 -8.51 18.32 7.56
C SER A 151 -8.69 17.42 6.34
N LEU A 152 -8.59 17.97 5.12
CA LEU A 152 -8.72 17.15 3.91
C LEU A 152 -7.54 16.18 3.75
N ALA A 153 -6.32 16.62 4.08
CA ALA A 153 -5.15 15.76 4.04
C ALA A 153 -5.26 14.62 5.08
N LEU A 154 -5.69 14.95 6.30
CA LEU A 154 -5.97 13.95 7.34
C LEU A 154 -7.03 12.94 6.91
N PHE A 155 -8.10 13.41 6.29
CA PHE A 155 -9.19 12.56 5.81
C PHE A 155 -8.73 11.64 4.67
N GLU A 156 -8.10 12.18 3.63
CA GLU A 156 -7.61 11.38 2.50
C GLU A 156 -6.55 10.36 2.93
N GLY A 157 -5.64 10.77 3.83
CA GLY A 157 -4.63 9.89 4.41
C GLY A 157 -5.24 8.79 5.28
N GLY A 158 -6.20 9.14 6.13
CA GLY A 158 -6.89 8.18 6.99
C GLY A 158 -7.74 7.18 6.20
N VAL A 159 -8.41 7.61 5.12
CA VAL A 159 -9.16 6.73 4.23
C VAL A 159 -8.23 5.77 3.48
N LEU A 160 -7.08 6.23 2.99
CA LEU A 160 -6.10 5.35 2.38
C LEU A 160 -5.49 4.38 3.40
N GLY A 161 -5.17 4.85 4.61
CA GLY A 161 -4.72 3.99 5.70
C GLY A 161 -5.74 2.91 6.04
N LEU A 162 -7.02 3.26 6.13
CA LEU A 162 -8.10 2.28 6.31
C LEU A 162 -8.13 1.26 5.17
N ALA A 163 -8.02 1.70 3.92
CA ALA A 163 -7.99 0.78 2.77
C ALA A 163 -6.79 -0.18 2.83
N PHE A 164 -5.64 0.31 3.32
CA PHE A 164 -4.39 -0.44 3.43
C PHE A 164 -4.46 -1.52 4.52
N SER A 165 -5.23 -1.29 5.59
CA SER A 165 -5.44 -2.26 6.65
C SER A 165 -6.12 -3.56 6.19
N PHE A 166 -6.74 -3.56 5.01
CA PHE A 166 -7.38 -4.75 4.45
C PHE A 166 -6.36 -5.71 3.81
N VAL A 167 -5.24 -5.20 3.28
CA VAL A 167 -4.42 -5.95 2.34
C VAL A 167 -3.72 -7.14 3.00
N HIS A 168 -2.84 -6.87 3.98
CA HIS A 168 -2.12 -7.92 4.69
C HIS A 168 -3.04 -8.97 5.34
N PRO A 169 -4.12 -8.61 6.06
CA PRO A 169 -4.97 -9.63 6.68
C PRO A 169 -5.63 -10.58 5.67
N PHE A 170 -6.21 -10.06 4.58
CA PHE A 170 -7.05 -10.86 3.69
C PHE A 170 -6.31 -11.48 2.51
N PHE A 171 -5.33 -10.78 1.93
CA PHE A 171 -4.57 -11.26 0.79
C PHE A 171 -3.28 -11.94 1.23
N THR A 172 -2.40 -11.26 1.96
CA THR A 172 -1.16 -11.86 2.47
C THR A 172 -1.45 -13.05 3.41
N TYR A 173 -2.02 -12.83 4.60
CA TYR A 173 -2.21 -13.90 5.59
C TYR A 173 -3.39 -14.80 5.28
N GLY A 174 -4.45 -14.24 4.69
CA GLY A 174 -5.66 -14.97 4.38
C GLY A 174 -5.55 -15.84 3.14
N PHE A 175 -4.58 -15.62 2.24
CA PHE A 175 -4.51 -16.34 0.97
C PHE A 175 -3.08 -16.71 0.53
N LEU A 176 -2.18 -15.74 0.38
CA LEU A 176 -0.85 -15.97 -0.20
C LEU A 176 0.10 -16.73 0.72
N ALA A 177 0.19 -16.36 1.99
CA ALA A 177 1.09 -16.99 2.96
C ALA A 177 0.79 -18.48 3.19
N PRO A 178 -0.48 -18.94 3.25
CA PRO A 178 -0.80 -20.36 3.23
C PRO A 178 -0.21 -21.11 2.04
N GLU A 179 -0.32 -20.54 0.83
CA GLU A 179 0.14 -21.19 -0.41
C GLU A 179 1.67 -21.15 -0.58
N ILE A 180 2.31 -20.05 -0.18
CA ILE A 180 3.75 -19.83 -0.40
C ILE A 180 4.58 -20.40 0.76
N PHE A 181 4.13 -20.22 2.00
CA PHE A 181 4.90 -20.56 3.20
C PHE A 181 4.34 -21.74 3.99
N GLY A 182 3.25 -22.37 3.53
CA GLY A 182 2.59 -23.45 4.27
C GLY A 182 1.95 -22.97 5.57
N PHE A 183 1.56 -21.70 5.63
CA PHE A 183 0.96 -21.12 6.81
C PHE A 183 -0.39 -21.77 7.13
N VAL A 184 -0.65 -22.08 8.40
CA VAL A 184 -1.96 -22.63 8.79
C VAL A 184 -3.00 -21.51 8.77
N PRO A 185 -4.03 -21.62 7.93
CA PRO A 185 -5.04 -20.57 7.82
C PRO A 185 -5.94 -20.52 9.05
N ASP A 186 -6.17 -19.31 9.58
CA ASP A 186 -7.03 -19.08 10.73
C ASP A 186 -7.85 -17.79 10.53
N GLN A 187 -9.16 -17.95 10.41
CA GLN A 187 -10.08 -16.85 10.20
C GLN A 187 -10.13 -15.89 11.39
N ALA A 188 -10.01 -16.39 12.62
CA ALA A 188 -9.99 -15.56 13.81
C ALA A 188 -8.75 -14.66 13.82
N ARG A 189 -7.61 -15.20 13.40
CA ARG A 189 -6.38 -14.42 13.20
C ARG A 189 -6.54 -13.35 12.12
N VAL A 190 -7.11 -13.69 10.96
CA VAL A 190 -7.34 -12.71 9.87
C VAL A 190 -8.18 -11.54 10.36
N PHE A 191 -9.31 -11.81 11.03
CA PHE A 191 -10.17 -10.75 11.57
C PHE A 191 -9.50 -9.96 12.69
N TYR A 192 -8.75 -10.62 13.57
CA TYR A 192 -8.00 -9.95 14.62
C TYR A 192 -6.98 -8.97 14.02
N LEU A 193 -6.17 -9.41 13.04
CA LEU A 193 -5.22 -8.54 12.36
C LEU A 193 -5.93 -7.38 11.67
N PHE A 194 -7.01 -7.63 10.95
CA PHE A 194 -7.79 -6.56 10.32
C PHE A 194 -8.26 -5.50 11.33
N ILE A 195 -8.91 -5.92 12.42
CA ILE A 195 -9.44 -4.97 13.42
C ILE A 195 -8.31 -4.19 14.10
N THR A 196 -7.19 -4.84 14.38
CA THR A 196 -6.05 -4.21 15.06
C THR A 196 -5.20 -3.33 14.16
N TYR A 197 -5.14 -3.61 12.85
CA TYR A 197 -4.39 -2.80 11.88
C TYR A 197 -5.09 -1.47 11.61
N ILE A 198 -6.44 -1.44 11.57
CA ILE A 198 -7.24 -0.24 11.31
C ILE A 198 -6.78 0.99 12.11
N PRO A 199 -6.73 0.99 13.46
CA PRO A 199 -6.36 2.19 14.21
C PRO A 199 -4.95 2.68 13.89
N GLY A 200 -4.00 1.75 13.71
CA GLY A 200 -2.62 2.05 13.36
C GLY A 200 -2.48 2.66 11.98
N ASP A 201 -3.03 1.96 10.98
CA ASP A 201 -2.90 2.33 9.57
C ASP A 201 -3.65 3.62 9.25
N VAL A 202 -4.83 3.84 9.85
CA VAL A 202 -5.56 5.12 9.75
C VAL A 202 -4.75 6.26 10.36
N PHE A 203 -4.16 6.04 11.53
CA PHE A 203 -3.35 7.06 12.20
C PHE A 203 -2.11 7.41 11.38
N ILE A 204 -1.30 6.42 11.00
CA ILE A 204 -0.08 6.65 10.24
C ILE A 204 -0.38 7.16 8.84
N GLY A 205 -1.47 6.71 8.20
CA GLY A 205 -1.94 7.25 6.92
C GLY A 205 -2.27 8.73 7.00
N ALA A 206 -2.98 9.16 8.05
CA ALA A 206 -3.31 10.56 8.28
C ALA A 206 -2.06 11.43 8.54
N VAL A 207 -1.12 10.95 9.37
CA VAL A 207 0.17 11.62 9.62
C VAL A 207 1.00 11.72 8.35
N SER A 208 1.10 10.62 7.59
CA SER A 208 1.89 10.55 6.36
C SER A 208 1.33 11.48 5.29
N ALA A 209 0.01 11.59 5.16
CA ALA A 209 -0.62 12.54 4.26
C ALA A 209 -0.33 14.00 4.62
N LEU A 210 -0.31 14.33 5.91
CA LEU A 210 0.10 15.68 6.36
C LEU A 210 1.54 16.01 5.97
N LEU A 211 2.44 15.06 6.17
CA LEU A 211 3.84 15.22 5.82
C LEU A 211 4.03 15.33 4.30
N ALA A 212 3.37 14.47 3.53
CA ALA A 212 3.39 14.50 2.06
C ALA A 212 2.84 15.82 1.52
N GLY A 213 1.75 16.33 2.10
CA GLY A 213 1.18 17.62 1.77
C GLY A 213 2.11 18.80 2.06
N ARG A 214 3.03 18.68 3.03
CA ARG A 214 4.06 19.70 3.32
C ARG A 214 5.25 19.57 2.37
N VAL A 215 5.81 18.37 2.21
CA VAL A 215 6.97 18.10 1.34
C VAL A 215 6.65 18.51 -0.10
N SER A 216 5.46 18.14 -0.60
CA SER A 216 5.05 18.48 -1.96
C SER A 216 4.95 19.99 -2.22
N ARG A 217 4.77 20.84 -1.20
CA ARG A 217 4.77 22.31 -1.37
C ARG A 217 6.17 22.92 -1.42
N VAL A 218 7.18 22.20 -0.91
CA VAL A 218 8.57 22.66 -0.90
C VAL A 218 9.27 22.27 -2.20
N VAL A 219 8.91 21.11 -2.75
CA VAL A 219 9.58 20.50 -3.92
C VAL A 219 8.94 20.91 -5.26
N THR A 220 7.71 21.43 -5.28
CA THR A 220 7.03 21.97 -6.49
C THR A 220 6.56 23.39 -6.29
#